data_AF-A0A0D6PCJ9-F1
#
_entry.id   AF-A0A0D6PCJ9-F1
#
_cell.length_a   1.000
_cell.length_b   1.000
_cell.length_c   1.000
_cell.angle_alpha   90.00
_cell.angle_beta   90.00
_cell.angle_gamma   90.00
#
_symmetry.space_group_name_H-M   'P 1'
#
loop_
_entity.id
_entity.type
_entity.pdbx_description
1 polymer ?
#
loop_
_entity_poly.entity_id
_entity_poly.type
_entity_poly.pdbx_seq_one_letter_code
_entity_poly.pdbx_strand_id
1 'polypeptide(L)'
;MARRMWGDEHAHFVALERMSALAAHWAEGLDIRYSTLITSLRQDSTCWLLESEEGEIFGPFDFVILALPAAQAAALLPDASPLWARASTAAMLGCYALMLGLNAPIDLSFDAALVRCGVLSWLSVSQSRPGHQGLPSLVALSSNVWAENHMEDPSDQVIQAMREELERFVNQPLQAVHVDLHRWRYANCPASQDITPALDASLRLAICGDWLHHGRVEAAYLTGYDIAFEVMAVFGAG
;
A
#
# COMPACT_ATOMS: atom_id res chain seq x y z
N MET A 1 -22.86 17.92 6.11
CA MET A 1 -21.43 17.58 6.27
C MET A 1 -21.08 17.73 7.75
N ALA A 2 -20.63 16.67 8.41
CA ALA A 2 -20.13 16.77 9.78
C ALA A 2 -18.69 17.28 9.75
N ARG A 3 -18.32 18.21 10.64
CA ARG A 3 -16.96 18.72 10.77
C ARG A 3 -16.42 18.38 12.14
N ARG A 4 -15.15 17.97 12.18
CA ARG A 4 -14.41 17.64 13.40
C ARG A 4 -12.98 18.12 13.21
N MET A 5 -12.44 18.77 14.22
CA MET A 5 -11.01 19.01 14.31
C MET A 5 -10.33 17.72 14.76
N TRP A 6 -9.25 17.32 14.08
CA TRP A 6 -8.43 16.23 14.58
C TRP A 6 -7.66 16.73 15.81
N GLY A 7 -7.69 15.92 16.86
CA GLY A 7 -7.00 16.16 18.12
C GLY A 7 -6.46 14.84 18.65
N ASP A 8 -5.82 14.89 19.81
CA ASP A 8 -4.92 13.83 20.25
C ASP A 8 -5.62 12.49 20.58
N GLU A 9 -6.91 12.49 20.91
CA GLU A 9 -7.65 11.27 21.25
C GLU A 9 -7.71 10.24 20.11
N HIS A 10 -7.61 10.69 18.85
CA HIS A 10 -7.44 9.82 17.67
C HIS A 10 -6.52 10.51 16.67
N ALA A 11 -5.26 10.64 17.06
CA ALA A 11 -4.26 11.32 16.26
C ALA A 11 -4.08 10.66 14.88
N HIS A 12 -3.92 11.50 13.85
CA HIS A 12 -3.53 11.08 12.51
C HIS A 12 -2.07 11.47 12.29
N PHE A 13 -1.25 10.50 11.88
CA PHE A 13 0.17 10.70 11.70
C PHE A 13 0.53 10.79 10.21
N VAL A 14 1.46 11.68 9.90
CA VAL A 14 2.12 11.77 8.60
C VAL A 14 3.61 11.88 8.85
N ALA A 15 4.42 11.28 7.98
CA ALA A 15 5.86 11.51 8.01
C ALA A 15 6.15 12.96 7.58
N LEU A 16 7.20 13.55 8.13
CA LEU A 16 7.67 14.87 7.71
C LEU A 16 8.16 14.82 6.26
N GLU A 17 7.93 15.91 5.53
CA GLU A 17 8.24 16.08 4.09
C GLU A 17 7.45 15.15 3.16
N ARG A 18 7.63 13.82 3.28
CA ARG A 18 6.97 12.81 2.45
C ARG A 18 6.78 11.50 3.19
N MET A 19 5.68 10.79 2.92
CA MET A 19 5.40 9.50 3.56
C MET A 19 6.50 8.45 3.36
N SER A 20 7.22 8.49 2.23
CA SER A 20 8.30 7.55 1.95
C SER A 20 9.56 7.75 2.81
N ALA A 21 9.66 8.85 3.57
CA ALA A 21 10.78 9.07 4.49
C ALA A 21 10.84 8.01 5.60
N LEU A 22 9.68 7.48 6.04
CA LEU A 22 9.63 6.44 7.06
C LEU A 22 10.31 5.15 6.60
N ALA A 23 9.91 4.66 5.41
CA ALA A 23 10.49 3.44 4.84
C ALA A 23 11.97 3.64 4.46
N ALA A 24 12.34 4.82 3.97
CA ALA A 24 13.74 5.15 3.67
C ALA A 24 14.61 5.09 4.93
N HIS A 25 14.11 5.58 6.07
CA HIS A 25 14.82 5.51 7.34
C HIS A 25 15.04 4.07 7.81
N TRP A 26 14.02 3.20 7.73
CA TRP A 26 14.17 1.78 8.07
C TRP A 26 15.08 1.01 7.11
N ALA A 27 15.24 1.49 5.89
CA ALA A 27 16.12 0.90 4.88
C ALA A 27 17.61 1.23 5.09
N GLU A 28 17.96 2.20 5.95
CA GLU A 28 19.33 2.60 6.19
C GLU A 28 20.19 1.42 6.69
N GLY A 29 21.28 1.14 5.98
CA GLY A 29 22.22 0.06 6.33
C GLY A 29 21.83 -1.35 5.88
N LEU A 30 20.68 -1.53 5.21
CA LEU A 30 20.28 -2.82 4.64
C LEU A 30 20.89 -3.04 3.23
N ASP A 31 21.15 -4.30 2.85
CA ASP A 31 21.44 -4.67 1.45
C ASP A 31 20.13 -4.74 0.67
N ILE A 32 19.89 -3.74 -0.17
CA ILE A 32 18.65 -3.63 -0.96
C ILE A 32 18.99 -3.67 -2.45
N ARG A 33 18.32 -4.57 -3.16
CA ARG A 33 18.39 -4.67 -4.62
C ARG A 33 17.11 -4.08 -5.23
N TYR A 34 17.26 -2.90 -5.84
CA TYR A 34 16.18 -2.26 -6.60
C TYR A 34 16.16 -2.75 -8.04
N SER A 35 15.02 -2.59 -8.71
CA SER A 35 14.85 -3.03 -10.11
C SER A 35 15.19 -4.52 -10.29
N THR A 36 14.78 -5.34 -9.33
CA THR A 36 14.98 -6.79 -9.32
C THR A 36 13.64 -7.46 -9.02
N LEU A 37 12.89 -7.81 -10.05
CA LEU A 37 11.64 -8.54 -9.88
C LEU A 37 11.93 -10.02 -9.70
N ILE A 38 11.68 -10.56 -8.51
CA ILE A 38 11.75 -12.00 -8.27
C ILE A 38 10.50 -12.66 -8.86
N THR A 39 10.72 -13.67 -9.72
CA THR A 39 9.65 -14.38 -10.44
C THR A 39 9.50 -15.83 -10.00
N SER A 40 10.49 -16.39 -9.29
CA SER A 40 10.46 -17.78 -8.83
C SER A 40 11.26 -18.00 -7.56
N LEU A 41 10.77 -18.93 -6.74
CA LEU A 41 11.45 -19.49 -5.58
C LEU A 41 11.73 -20.97 -5.83
N ARG A 42 12.99 -21.37 -5.68
CA ARG A 42 13.42 -22.77 -5.78
C ARG A 42 14.10 -23.20 -4.49
N GLN A 43 13.58 -24.25 -3.87
CA GLN A 43 14.25 -24.87 -2.74
C GLN A 43 15.37 -25.80 -3.24
N ASP A 44 16.58 -25.59 -2.74
CA ASP A 44 17.72 -26.46 -2.95
C ASP A 44 18.19 -27.02 -1.60
N SER A 45 17.89 -28.29 -1.35
CA SER A 45 18.05 -28.95 -0.05
C SER A 45 17.33 -28.20 1.10
N THR A 46 18.08 -27.44 1.91
CA THR A 46 17.55 -26.68 3.07
C THR A 46 17.57 -25.17 2.85
N CYS A 47 18.04 -24.73 1.68
CA CYS A 47 18.18 -23.33 1.32
C CYS A 47 17.21 -22.93 0.21
N TRP A 48 16.99 -21.64 0.08
CA TRP A 48 16.20 -21.02 -0.97
C TRP A 48 17.10 -20.30 -1.97
N LEU A 49 16.78 -20.47 -3.24
CA LEU A 49 17.30 -19.71 -4.37
C LEU A 49 16.15 -18.91 -4.97
N LEU A 50 16.39 -17.63 -5.21
CA LEU A 50 15.44 -16.70 -5.82
C LEU A 50 15.91 -16.44 -7.25
N GLU A 51 14.98 -16.42 -8.20
CA GLU A 51 15.28 -16.14 -9.61
C GLU A 51 14.56 -14.87 -10.05
N SER A 52 15.30 -13.92 -10.63
CA SER A 52 14.71 -12.68 -11.17
C SER A 52 14.13 -12.86 -12.57
N GLU A 53 13.39 -11.87 -13.04
CA GLU A 53 12.89 -11.83 -14.42
C GLU A 53 14.00 -11.82 -15.48
N GLU A 54 15.19 -11.33 -15.14
CA GLU A 54 16.40 -11.37 -15.97
C GLU A 54 17.16 -12.70 -15.89
N GLY A 55 16.70 -13.64 -15.05
CA GLY A 55 17.33 -14.93 -14.82
C GLY A 55 18.53 -14.90 -13.85
N GLU A 56 18.73 -13.81 -13.10
CA GLU A 56 19.74 -13.75 -12.05
C GLU A 56 19.31 -14.62 -10.86
N ILE A 57 20.24 -15.36 -10.27
CA ILE A 57 20.00 -16.24 -9.13
C ILE A 57 20.60 -15.62 -7.87
N PHE A 58 19.77 -15.47 -6.83
CA PHE A 58 20.16 -14.97 -5.51
C PHE A 58 20.06 -16.07 -4.46
N GLY A 59 20.99 -16.06 -3.50
CA GLY A 59 21.09 -17.03 -2.42
C GLY A 59 22.45 -17.73 -2.38
N PRO A 60 22.57 -18.84 -1.63
CA PRO A 60 21.51 -19.49 -0.86
C PRO A 60 21.04 -18.64 0.33
N PHE A 61 19.73 -18.69 0.61
CA PHE A 61 19.14 -18.12 1.81
C PHE A 61 18.56 -19.22 2.70
N ASP A 62 18.76 -19.12 4.01
CA ASP A 62 18.17 -20.08 4.95
C ASP A 62 16.65 -19.92 5.10
N PHE A 63 16.14 -18.71 4.91
CA PHE A 63 14.73 -18.37 5.09
C PHE A 63 14.30 -17.28 4.12
N VAL A 64 13.04 -17.32 3.65
CA VAL A 64 12.47 -16.29 2.77
C VAL A 64 11.16 -15.75 3.36
N ILE A 65 11.05 -14.43 3.45
CA ILE A 65 9.84 -13.72 3.85
C ILE A 65 9.30 -12.95 2.65
N LEU A 66 8.04 -13.19 2.28
CA LEU A 66 7.36 -12.43 1.23
C LEU A 66 6.54 -11.30 1.85
N ALA A 67 7.00 -10.07 1.68
CA ALA A 67 6.31 -8.84 2.07
C ALA A 67 5.61 -8.18 0.86
N LEU A 68 4.75 -8.95 0.19
CA LEU A 68 4.13 -8.61 -1.09
C LEU A 68 2.60 -8.53 -0.99
N PRO A 69 1.93 -7.79 -1.88
CA PRO A 69 0.50 -7.96 -2.14
C PRO A 69 0.11 -9.44 -2.32
N ALA A 70 -1.07 -9.82 -1.83
CA ALA A 70 -1.46 -11.21 -1.69
C ALA A 70 -1.35 -12.03 -2.99
N ALA A 71 -1.86 -11.49 -4.10
CA ALA A 71 -1.80 -12.17 -5.40
C ALA A 71 -0.35 -12.37 -5.90
N GLN A 72 0.54 -11.41 -5.58
CA GLN A 72 1.95 -11.49 -5.95
C GLN A 72 2.71 -12.47 -5.06
N ALA A 73 2.39 -12.53 -3.76
CA ALA A 73 2.91 -13.56 -2.86
C ALA A 73 2.45 -14.96 -3.31
N ALA A 74 1.16 -15.13 -3.62
CA ALA A 74 0.60 -16.40 -4.08
C ALA A 74 1.30 -16.93 -5.34
N ALA A 75 1.69 -16.05 -6.27
CA ALA A 75 2.39 -16.44 -7.49
C ALA A 75 3.79 -17.03 -7.25
N LEU A 76 4.42 -16.75 -6.10
CA LEU A 76 5.74 -17.26 -5.73
C LEU A 76 5.69 -18.46 -4.78
N LEU A 77 4.55 -18.70 -4.13
CA LEU A 77 4.40 -19.75 -3.13
C LEU A 77 4.08 -21.11 -3.79
N PRO A 78 4.58 -22.23 -3.23
CA PRO A 78 4.17 -23.55 -3.69
C PRO A 78 2.66 -23.77 -3.48
N ASP A 79 1.95 -24.25 -4.50
CA ASP A 79 0.48 -24.46 -4.46
C ASP A 79 -0.01 -25.30 -3.27
N ALA A 80 0.80 -26.25 -2.81
CA ALA A 80 0.48 -27.13 -1.68
C ALA A 80 0.72 -26.48 -0.30
N SER A 81 1.30 -25.27 -0.24
CA SER A 81 1.62 -24.59 1.01
C SER A 81 0.35 -23.98 1.64
N PRO A 82 0.18 -24.09 2.98
CA PRO A 82 -0.86 -23.34 3.69
C PRO A 82 -0.76 -21.82 3.48
N LEU A 83 0.46 -21.30 3.26
CA LEU A 83 0.69 -19.88 2.98
C LEU A 83 0.09 -19.47 1.63
N TRP A 84 0.20 -20.34 0.62
CA TRP A 84 -0.41 -20.13 -0.69
C TRP A 84 -1.93 -20.04 -0.57
N ALA A 85 -2.56 -20.95 0.18
CA ALA A 85 -4.01 -20.94 0.38
C ALA A 85 -4.49 -19.64 1.05
N ARG A 86 -3.71 -19.10 1.99
CA ARG A 86 -4.02 -17.80 2.63
C ARG A 86 -3.84 -16.64 1.65
N ALA A 87 -2.79 -16.63 0.86
CA ALA A 87 -2.51 -15.57 -0.12
C ALA A 87 -3.48 -15.58 -1.31
N SER A 88 -3.82 -16.75 -1.85
CA SER A 88 -4.64 -16.89 -3.06
C SER A 88 -6.11 -16.55 -2.86
N THR A 89 -6.58 -16.57 -1.60
CA THR A 89 -7.98 -16.26 -1.24
C THR A 89 -8.15 -14.84 -0.68
N ALA A 90 -7.07 -14.13 -0.39
CA ALA A 90 -7.13 -12.81 0.19
C ALA A 90 -7.63 -11.78 -0.84
N ALA A 91 -8.67 -11.04 -0.46
CA ALA A 91 -9.21 -9.97 -1.26
C ALA A 91 -8.39 -8.69 -1.07
N MET A 92 -7.86 -8.17 -2.17
CA MET A 92 -7.30 -6.82 -2.23
C MET A 92 -8.13 -5.99 -3.20
N LEU A 93 -8.32 -4.73 -2.85
CA LEU A 93 -9.18 -3.78 -3.54
C LEU A 93 -8.35 -2.67 -4.16
N GLY A 94 -8.74 -2.24 -5.34
CA GLY A 94 -8.10 -1.16 -6.04
C GLY A 94 -8.49 0.22 -5.57
N CYS A 95 -7.67 1.21 -5.92
CA CYS A 95 -7.89 2.62 -5.63
C CYS A 95 -7.18 3.48 -6.68
N TYR A 96 -7.83 4.57 -7.07
CA TYR A 96 -7.18 5.62 -7.84
C TYR A 96 -6.84 6.80 -6.93
N ALA A 97 -5.66 7.37 -7.13
CA ALA A 97 -5.25 8.64 -6.52
C ALA A 97 -5.12 9.69 -7.61
N LEU A 98 -6.06 10.65 -7.65
CA LEU A 98 -5.99 11.83 -8.49
C LEU A 98 -5.23 12.93 -7.73
N MET A 99 -4.17 13.44 -8.33
CA MET A 99 -3.32 14.49 -7.78
C MET A 99 -3.41 15.73 -8.65
N LEU A 100 -3.86 16.84 -8.07
CA LEU A 100 -4.00 18.11 -8.76
C LEU A 100 -3.06 19.14 -8.14
N GLY A 101 -2.11 19.64 -8.92
CA GLY A 101 -1.34 20.84 -8.60
C GLY A 101 -2.07 22.08 -9.09
N LEU A 102 -2.33 23.05 -8.22
CA LEU A 102 -3.15 24.23 -8.48
C LEU A 102 -2.28 25.47 -8.70
N ASN A 103 -2.79 26.40 -9.51
CA ASN A 103 -2.12 27.68 -9.76
C ASN A 103 -2.09 28.59 -8.51
N ALA A 104 -3.10 28.46 -7.64
CA ALA A 104 -3.25 29.22 -6.42
C ALA A 104 -3.85 28.34 -5.30
N PRO A 105 -3.63 28.70 -4.02
CA PRO A 105 -4.30 28.05 -2.91
C PRO A 105 -5.82 28.10 -3.04
N ILE A 106 -6.47 27.03 -2.59
CA ILE A 106 -7.92 26.91 -2.51
C ILE A 106 -8.33 26.88 -1.04
N ASP A 107 -9.29 27.72 -0.66
CA ASP A 107 -9.88 27.68 0.68
C ASP A 107 -11.14 26.82 0.65
N LEU A 108 -11.02 25.58 1.13
CA LEU A 108 -12.12 24.64 1.27
C LEU A 108 -12.78 24.69 2.64
N SER A 109 -12.29 25.50 3.59
CA SER A 109 -12.69 25.53 5.00
C SER A 109 -12.53 24.20 5.76
N PHE A 110 -11.76 23.26 5.19
CA PHE A 110 -11.34 21.99 5.79
C PHE A 110 -10.02 21.54 5.17
N ASP A 111 -9.26 20.75 5.92
CA ASP A 111 -7.96 20.21 5.50
C ASP A 111 -8.06 18.85 4.81
N ALA A 112 -9.06 18.07 5.20
CA ALA A 112 -9.37 16.77 4.60
C ALA A 112 -10.88 16.47 4.71
N ALA A 113 -11.37 15.60 3.84
CA ALA A 113 -12.74 15.14 3.85
C ALA A 113 -12.81 13.63 3.58
N LEU A 114 -13.59 12.94 4.43
CA LEU A 114 -14.04 11.58 4.16
C LEU A 114 -15.35 11.64 3.37
N VAL A 115 -15.37 11.01 2.19
CA VAL A 115 -16.52 10.94 1.29
C VAL A 115 -17.07 9.51 1.36
N ARG A 116 -18.35 9.35 1.69
CA ARG A 116 -18.94 8.03 1.96
C ARG A 116 -19.65 7.38 0.77
N CYS A 117 -19.95 8.15 -0.27
CA CYS A 117 -20.71 7.69 -1.42
C CYS A 117 -20.17 8.29 -2.71
N GLY A 118 -20.15 7.51 -3.79
CA GLY A 118 -19.80 7.97 -5.14
C GLY A 118 -18.38 7.58 -5.58
N VAL A 119 -17.85 8.37 -6.51
CA VAL A 119 -16.54 8.14 -7.13
C VAL A 119 -15.41 8.31 -6.13
N LEU A 120 -15.52 9.29 -5.22
CA LEU A 120 -14.48 9.63 -4.24
C LEU A 120 -14.72 8.98 -2.88
N SER A 121 -13.65 8.65 -2.17
CA SER A 121 -13.66 8.21 -0.77
C SER A 121 -12.94 9.18 0.16
N TRP A 122 -11.99 9.94 -0.37
CA TRP A 122 -11.13 10.82 0.42
C TRP A 122 -10.68 12.02 -0.39
N LEU A 123 -10.52 13.15 0.28
CA LEU A 123 -9.87 14.34 -0.22
C LEU A 123 -8.93 14.89 0.85
N SER A 124 -7.74 15.32 0.46
CA SER A 124 -6.81 16.06 1.32
C SER A 124 -6.22 17.26 0.62
N VAL A 125 -6.06 18.34 1.37
CA VAL A 125 -5.38 19.58 0.98
C VAL A 125 -3.93 19.47 1.40
N SER A 126 -3.00 19.56 0.46
CA SER A 126 -1.60 19.24 0.72
C SER A 126 -0.94 20.23 1.68
N GLN A 127 -1.35 21.51 1.65
CA GLN A 127 -0.77 22.59 2.45
C GLN A 127 -1.07 22.47 3.95
N SER A 128 -2.05 21.67 4.35
CA SER A 128 -2.33 21.42 5.77
C SER A 128 -1.33 20.44 6.40
N ARG A 129 -0.55 19.72 5.58
CA ARG A 129 0.42 18.74 6.05
C ARG A 129 1.67 19.45 6.61
N PRO A 130 2.17 19.04 7.78
CA PRO A 130 3.42 19.56 8.34
C PRO A 130 4.59 19.43 7.34
N GLY A 131 5.28 20.54 7.11
CA GLY A 131 6.47 20.57 6.25
C GLY A 131 6.19 20.49 4.74
N HIS A 132 4.95 20.71 4.28
CA HIS A 132 4.64 20.74 2.85
C HIS A 132 5.51 21.76 2.09
N GLN A 133 6.17 21.30 1.04
CA GLN A 133 6.94 22.12 0.09
C GLN A 133 6.36 21.90 -1.31
N GLY A 134 6.18 22.98 -2.07
CA GLY A 134 5.72 22.92 -3.46
C GLY A 134 4.38 23.63 -3.70
N LEU A 135 3.76 23.33 -4.84
CA LEU A 135 2.51 23.97 -5.25
C LEU A 135 1.38 23.64 -4.26
N PRO A 136 0.37 24.53 -4.15
CA PRO A 136 -0.92 24.19 -3.59
C PRO A 136 -1.51 22.98 -4.33
N SER A 137 -1.94 21.94 -3.61
CA SER A 137 -2.35 20.69 -4.27
C SER A 137 -3.47 19.98 -3.54
N LEU A 138 -4.30 19.27 -4.30
CA LEU A 138 -5.33 18.36 -3.80
C LEU A 138 -4.96 16.92 -4.15
N VAL A 139 -5.16 16.00 -3.19
CA VAL A 139 -5.12 14.56 -3.44
C VAL A 139 -6.50 13.98 -3.15
N ALA A 140 -7.14 13.45 -4.18
CA ALA A 140 -8.44 12.81 -4.10
C ALA A 140 -8.29 11.30 -4.35
N LEU A 141 -8.81 10.48 -3.44
CA LEU A 141 -8.83 9.03 -3.61
C LEU A 141 -10.21 8.58 -4.06
N SER A 142 -10.26 7.63 -4.97
CA SER A 142 -11.52 7.01 -5.38
C SER A 142 -12.07 6.11 -4.26
N SER A 143 -13.36 5.79 -4.30
CA SER A 143 -13.88 4.64 -3.57
C SER A 143 -13.34 3.35 -4.18
N ASN A 144 -13.16 2.33 -3.34
CA ASN A 144 -12.69 1.02 -3.80
C ASN A 144 -13.69 0.39 -4.78
N VAL A 145 -14.99 0.48 -4.47
CA VAL A 145 -16.06 -0.05 -5.34
C VAL A 145 -16.03 0.59 -6.72
N TRP A 146 -15.85 1.92 -6.80
CA TRP A 146 -15.76 2.58 -8.10
C TRP A 146 -14.49 2.16 -8.84
N ALA A 147 -13.33 2.13 -8.17
CA ALA A 147 -12.06 1.74 -8.78
C ALA A 147 -12.12 0.33 -9.39
N GLU A 148 -12.66 -0.66 -8.68
CA GLU A 148 -12.77 -2.03 -9.19
C GLU A 148 -13.56 -2.12 -10.50
N ASN A 149 -14.62 -1.31 -10.64
CA ASN A 149 -15.44 -1.28 -11.85
C ASN A 149 -14.79 -0.53 -13.03
N HIS A 150 -13.73 0.25 -12.78
CA HIS A 150 -13.07 1.10 -13.78
C HIS A 150 -11.56 0.78 -13.85
N MET A 151 -11.14 -0.40 -13.39
CA MET A 151 -9.72 -0.73 -13.25
C MET A 151 -9.00 -0.81 -14.60
N GLU A 152 -9.72 -1.18 -15.66
CA GLU A 152 -9.20 -1.31 -17.02
C GLU A 152 -9.52 -0.11 -17.92
N ASP A 153 -10.16 0.92 -17.37
CA ASP A 153 -10.52 2.11 -18.13
C ASP A 153 -9.28 2.95 -18.48
N PRO A 154 -9.30 3.68 -19.63
CA PRO A 154 -8.22 4.60 -19.98
C PRO A 154 -8.04 5.69 -18.92
N SER A 155 -6.78 6.02 -18.60
CA SER A 155 -6.45 7.01 -17.56
C SER A 155 -7.12 8.36 -17.76
N ASP A 156 -7.26 8.83 -19.00
CA ASP A 156 -7.91 10.10 -19.30
C ASP A 156 -9.40 10.12 -18.89
N GLN A 157 -10.11 8.99 -19.07
CA GLN A 157 -11.51 8.85 -18.66
C GLN A 157 -11.64 8.84 -17.14
N VAL A 158 -10.73 8.14 -16.45
CA VAL A 158 -10.67 8.11 -14.99
C VAL A 158 -10.35 9.50 -14.42
N ILE A 159 -9.37 10.20 -14.98
CA ILE A 159 -9.02 11.58 -14.61
C ILE A 159 -10.24 12.48 -14.75
N GLN A 160 -10.93 12.42 -15.90
CA GLN A 160 -12.11 13.23 -16.15
C GLN A 160 -13.21 12.94 -15.12
N ALA A 161 -13.58 11.67 -14.92
CA ALA A 161 -14.65 11.29 -14.00
C ALA A 161 -14.35 11.70 -12.54
N MET A 162 -13.12 11.46 -12.07
CA MET A 162 -12.72 11.85 -10.72
C MET A 162 -12.64 13.38 -10.55
N ARG A 163 -12.18 14.11 -11.57
CA ARG A 163 -12.15 15.58 -11.56
C ARG A 163 -13.56 16.16 -11.50
N GLU A 164 -14.46 15.66 -12.33
CA GLU A 164 -15.86 16.12 -12.34
C GLU A 164 -16.54 15.88 -10.99
N GLU A 165 -16.30 14.73 -10.35
CA GLU A 165 -16.78 14.48 -8.98
C GLU A 165 -16.16 15.46 -7.99
N LEU A 166 -14.85 15.69 -8.09
CA LEU A 166 -14.14 16.56 -7.17
C LEU A 166 -14.63 18.02 -7.27
N GLU A 167 -14.76 18.56 -8.48
CA GLU A 167 -15.27 19.92 -8.74
C GLU A 167 -16.72 20.08 -8.24
N ARG A 168 -17.55 19.05 -8.42
CA ARG A 168 -18.91 19.02 -7.85
C ARG A 168 -18.88 19.00 -6.33
N PHE A 169 -17.99 18.22 -5.74
CA PHE A 169 -17.85 18.11 -4.29
C PHE A 169 -17.40 19.42 -3.64
N VAL A 170 -16.41 20.11 -4.24
CA VAL A 170 -15.93 21.42 -3.75
C VAL A 170 -16.78 22.59 -4.22
N ASN A 171 -17.76 22.34 -5.09
CA ASN A 171 -18.69 23.31 -5.67
C ASN A 171 -18.00 24.50 -6.38
N GLN A 172 -16.90 24.24 -7.07
CA GLN A 172 -16.21 25.22 -7.91
C GLN A 172 -15.26 24.53 -8.90
N PRO A 173 -14.95 25.18 -10.05
CA PRO A 173 -13.97 24.65 -10.99
C PRO A 173 -12.56 24.66 -10.41
N LEU A 174 -11.75 23.66 -10.76
CA LEU A 174 -10.37 23.52 -10.28
C LEU A 174 -9.36 23.81 -11.39
N GLN A 175 -8.74 24.99 -11.32
CA GLN A 175 -7.65 25.38 -12.21
C GLN A 175 -6.35 24.68 -11.83
N ALA A 176 -6.18 23.46 -12.35
CA ALA A 176 -4.97 22.68 -12.16
C ALA A 176 -3.92 23.04 -13.23
N VAL A 177 -2.69 23.31 -12.79
CA VAL A 177 -1.50 23.45 -13.64
C VAL A 177 -0.76 22.13 -13.79
N HIS A 178 -1.10 21.15 -12.95
CA HIS A 178 -0.56 19.81 -13.00
C HIS A 178 -1.66 18.79 -12.64
N VAL A 179 -1.68 17.68 -13.36
CA VAL A 179 -2.62 16.58 -13.15
C VAL A 179 -1.83 15.29 -13.26
N ASP A 180 -1.96 14.44 -12.25
CA ASP A 180 -1.41 13.10 -12.27
C ASP A 180 -2.42 12.11 -11.68
N LEU A 181 -2.35 10.87 -12.13
CA LEU A 181 -3.23 9.79 -11.70
C LEU A 181 -2.40 8.55 -11.42
N HIS A 182 -2.52 8.03 -10.20
CA HIS A 182 -1.97 6.72 -9.87
C HIS A 182 -3.06 5.67 -9.73
N ARG A 183 -2.85 4.50 -10.35
CA ARG A 183 -3.73 3.33 -10.27
C ARG A 183 -3.11 2.25 -9.38
N TRP A 184 -3.67 2.06 -8.19
CA TRP A 184 -3.28 1.00 -7.28
C TRP A 184 -4.25 -0.17 -7.42
N ARG A 185 -3.80 -1.30 -7.99
CA ARG A 185 -4.65 -2.52 -8.08
C ARG A 185 -4.80 -3.22 -6.73
N TYR A 186 -3.80 -3.10 -5.86
CA TYR A 186 -3.74 -3.75 -4.56
C TYR A 186 -3.58 -2.70 -3.45
N ALA A 187 -4.57 -1.81 -3.33
CA ALA A 187 -4.46 -0.59 -2.54
C ALA A 187 -4.93 -0.75 -1.08
N ASN A 188 -5.86 -1.66 -0.85
CA ASN A 188 -6.52 -1.84 0.43
C ASN A 188 -7.06 -3.28 0.55
N CYS A 189 -7.49 -3.68 1.73
CA CYS A 189 -8.15 -4.95 1.95
C CYS A 189 -9.24 -4.83 3.02
N PRO A 190 -10.24 -5.73 3.03
CA PRO A 190 -11.12 -5.91 4.18
C PRO A 190 -10.34 -6.32 5.44
N ALA A 191 -10.92 -6.07 6.61
CA ALA A 191 -10.38 -6.60 7.85
C ALA A 191 -10.54 -8.13 7.90
N SER A 192 -9.46 -8.81 8.27
CA SER A 192 -9.38 -10.22 8.61
C SER A 192 -9.51 -10.40 10.13
N GLN A 193 -10.15 -11.49 10.55
CA GLN A 193 -10.20 -11.90 11.96
C GLN A 193 -9.04 -12.84 12.32
N ASP A 194 -8.33 -13.37 11.32
CA ASP A 194 -7.18 -14.24 11.53
C ASP A 194 -5.92 -13.39 11.75
N ILE A 195 -5.49 -13.34 13.00
CA ILE A 195 -4.28 -12.63 13.45
C ILE A 195 -3.07 -13.57 13.63
N THR A 196 -3.19 -14.83 13.16
CA THR A 196 -2.12 -15.81 13.32
C THR A 196 -0.94 -15.41 12.43
N PRO A 197 0.32 -15.41 12.94
CA PRO A 197 1.49 -15.23 12.10
C PRO A 197 1.53 -16.27 10.97
N ALA A 198 1.75 -15.81 9.74
CA ALA A 198 1.75 -16.66 8.56
C ALA A 198 3.17 -17.18 8.25
N LEU A 199 3.57 -18.23 8.96
CA LEU A 199 4.90 -18.85 8.86
C LEU A 199 4.79 -20.37 8.70
N ASP A 200 5.63 -20.94 7.83
CA ASP A 200 5.87 -22.37 7.71
C ASP A 200 7.35 -22.66 8.04
N ALA A 201 7.59 -23.10 9.27
CA ALA A 201 8.94 -23.37 9.76
C ALA A 201 9.60 -24.56 9.04
N SER A 202 8.81 -25.50 8.52
CA SER A 202 9.31 -26.67 7.81
C SER A 202 9.81 -26.29 6.42
N LEU A 203 9.09 -25.40 5.73
CA LEU A 203 9.50 -24.84 4.45
C LEU A 203 10.47 -23.67 4.59
N ARG A 204 10.63 -23.10 5.79
CA ARG A 204 11.41 -21.88 6.04
C ARG A 204 10.92 -20.70 5.20
N LEU A 205 9.59 -20.57 5.15
CA LEU A 205 8.87 -19.53 4.42
C LEU A 205 7.94 -18.78 5.37
N ALA A 206 7.77 -17.48 5.11
CA ALA A 206 6.72 -16.69 5.73
C ALA A 206 6.16 -15.65 4.78
N ILE A 207 4.97 -15.16 5.10
CA ILE A 207 4.35 -14.00 4.43
C ILE A 207 4.00 -12.95 5.48
N CYS A 208 4.15 -11.69 5.12
CA CYS A 208 3.70 -10.55 5.92
C CYS A 208 3.09 -9.47 5.02
N GLY A 209 2.29 -8.59 5.60
CA GLY A 209 1.57 -7.58 4.84
C GLY A 209 0.30 -7.12 5.55
N ASP A 210 -0.14 -5.91 5.22
CA ASP A 210 -1.38 -5.33 5.74
C ASP A 210 -2.60 -6.22 5.49
N TRP A 211 -2.64 -6.89 4.34
CA TRP A 211 -3.73 -7.75 3.89
C TRP A 211 -3.97 -9.00 4.75
N LEU A 212 -3.04 -9.35 5.64
CA LEU A 212 -3.24 -10.43 6.60
C LEU A 212 -4.15 -10.02 7.77
N HIS A 213 -4.20 -8.72 8.09
CA HIS A 213 -4.96 -8.17 9.23
C HIS A 213 -6.01 -7.16 8.76
N HIS A 214 -5.60 -5.99 8.26
CA HIS A 214 -6.48 -4.96 7.72
C HIS A 214 -5.65 -3.92 6.98
N GLY A 215 -6.20 -3.26 5.94
CA GLY A 215 -5.43 -2.42 5.01
C GLY A 215 -4.98 -1.08 5.62
N ARG A 216 -3.95 -1.14 6.48
CA ARG A 216 -3.37 0.00 7.20
C ARG A 216 -1.86 -0.19 7.36
N VAL A 217 -1.16 0.93 7.47
CA VAL A 217 0.30 0.96 7.74
C VAL A 217 0.64 0.22 9.04
N GLU A 218 -0.18 0.36 10.08
CA GLU A 218 0.01 -0.34 11.36
C GLU A 218 0.01 -1.86 11.18
N ALA A 219 -0.94 -2.40 10.40
CA ALA A 219 -1.01 -3.83 10.13
C ALA A 219 0.19 -4.34 9.34
N ALA A 220 0.66 -3.60 8.33
CA ALA A 220 1.87 -3.94 7.59
C ALA A 220 3.09 -4.03 8.54
N TYR A 221 3.22 -3.07 9.46
CA TYR A 221 4.31 -3.07 10.43
C TYR A 221 4.22 -4.24 11.42
N LEU A 222 3.05 -4.42 12.06
CA LEU A 222 2.87 -5.46 13.09
C LEU A 222 3.08 -6.86 12.53
N THR A 223 2.51 -7.16 11.36
CA THR A 223 2.70 -8.48 10.74
C THR A 223 4.15 -8.76 10.35
N GLY A 224 4.88 -7.76 9.87
CA GLY A 224 6.32 -7.89 9.62
C GLY A 224 7.12 -8.10 10.90
N TYR A 225 6.80 -7.35 11.95
CA TYR A 225 7.45 -7.46 13.26
C TYR A 225 7.22 -8.84 13.90
N ASP A 226 5.98 -9.33 13.89
CA ASP A 226 5.61 -10.63 14.46
C ASP A 226 6.32 -11.77 13.71
N ILE A 227 6.36 -11.73 12.37
CA ILE A 227 7.09 -12.73 11.58
C ILE A 227 8.59 -12.68 11.87
N ALA A 228 9.20 -11.50 11.98
CA ALA A 228 10.61 -11.40 12.33
C ALA A 228 10.89 -12.02 13.71
N PHE A 229 10.01 -11.80 14.69
CA PHE A 229 10.12 -12.41 16.02
C PHE A 229 10.05 -13.94 15.97
N GLU A 230 9.08 -14.50 15.24
CA GLU A 230 8.92 -15.95 15.07
C GLU A 230 10.13 -16.58 14.36
N VAL A 231 10.64 -15.94 13.29
CA VAL A 231 11.85 -16.41 12.60
C VAL A 231 13.05 -16.41 13.54
N MET A 232 13.25 -15.36 14.32
CA MET A 232 14.32 -15.31 15.32
C MET A 232 14.14 -16.36 16.43
N ALA A 233 12.92 -16.68 16.84
CA ALA A 233 12.68 -17.72 17.85
C ALA A 233 13.03 -19.12 17.32
N VAL A 234 12.77 -19.38 16.04
CA VAL A 234 13.07 -20.67 15.40
C VAL A 234 14.55 -20.80 15.03
N PHE A 235 15.21 -19.72 14.60
CA PHE A 235 16.55 -19.77 14.01
C PHE A 235 17.64 -18.96 14.74
N GLY A 236 17.27 -18.10 15.68
CA GLY A 236 18.19 -17.21 16.42
C GLY A 236 18.82 -17.81 17.68
N ALA A 237 18.49 -19.05 18.03
CA ALA A 237 19.12 -19.78 19.13
C ALA A 237 20.36 -20.59 18.68
N GLY A 238 21.19 -19.99 17.81
CA GLY A 238 22.43 -20.57 17.28
C GLY A 238 23.67 -19.82 17.75
#